data_AF-A0A837JDF3-F1
#
_entry.id   AF-A0A837JDF3-F1
#
_cell.length_a   1.000
_cell.length_b   1.000
_cell.length_c   1.000
_cell.angle_alpha   90.00
_cell.angle_beta   90.00
_cell.angle_gamma   90.00
#
_symmetry.space_group_name_H-M   'P 1'
#
loop_
_entity.id
_entity.type
_entity.pdbx_description
1 polymer ?
#
loop_
_entity_poly.entity_id
_entity_poly.type
_entity_poly.pdbx_seq_one_letter_code
_entity_poly.pdbx_strand_id
1 'polypeptide(L)' 'MSFFTILISLSLLIFVIFCFILYIFIIIDILKHEFTGYNKIIWIIVILCFPILGAILYLFIGRKQRIKEL' A
#
# COMPACT_ATOMS: atom_id res chain seq x y z
N MET A 1 15.73 -20.99 23.88
CA MET A 1 15.24 -19.60 23.77
C MET A 1 15.79 -18.89 22.53
N SER A 2 17.12 -18.86 22.34
CA SER A 2 17.77 -18.01 21.32
C SER A 2 17.48 -18.35 19.85
N PHE A 3 17.32 -19.63 19.48
CA PHE A 3 17.01 -20.01 18.09
C PHE A 3 15.62 -19.53 17.66
N PHE A 4 14.62 -19.71 18.53
CA PHE A 4 13.24 -19.30 18.29
C PHE A 4 13.12 -17.77 18.15
N THR A 5 13.83 -17.01 18.99
CA THR A 5 13.85 -15.54 18.89
C THR A 5 14.49 -15.06 17.59
N ILE A 6 15.53 -15.72 17.10
CA ILE A 6 16.18 -15.39 15.82
C ILE A 6 15.20 -15.61 14.65
N LEU A 7 14.49 -16.74 14.64
CA LEU A 7 13.49 -17.04 13.62
C LEU A 7 12.37 -15.99 13.57
N ILE A 8 11.86 -15.58 14.73
CA ILE A 8 10.84 -14.52 14.83
C ILE A 8 11.38 -13.17 14.33
N SER A 9 12.62 -12.82 14.68
CA SER A 9 13.21 -11.56 14.24
C SER A 9 13.38 -11.51 12.72
N LEU A 10 13.76 -12.63 12.10
CA LEU A 10 13.88 -12.75 10.64
C LEU A 10 12.52 -12.64 9.94
N SER A 11 11.49 -13.31 10.46
CA SER A 11 10.15 -13.24 9.87
C SER A 11 9.56 -11.82 9.96
N LEU A 12 9.78 -11.11 11.06
CA LEU A 12 9.40 -9.71 11.22
C LEU A 12 10.12 -8.80 10.23
N LEU A 13 11.43 -9.00 10.02
CA LEU A 13 12.21 -8.21 9.05
C LEU A 13 11.64 -8.37 7.63
N ILE A 14 11.38 -9.61 7.22
CA ILE A 14 10.78 -9.91 5.90
C ILE A 14 9.40 -9.27 5.77
N PHE A 15 8.59 -9.32 6.83
CA PHE A 15 7.26 -8.71 6.83
C PHE A 15 7.31 -7.18 6.68
N VAL A 16 8.24 -6.50 7.35
CA VAL A 16 8.43 -5.05 7.24
C VAL A 16 8.87 -4.66 5.83
N ILE A 17 9.84 -5.40 5.26
CA ILE A 17 10.29 -5.17 3.88
C ILE A 17 9.13 -5.36 2.89
N PHE A 18 8.35 -6.42 3.06
CA PHE A 18 7.18 -6.69 2.22
C PHE A 18 6.14 -5.56 2.31
N CYS A 19 5.82 -5.09 3.52
CA CYS A 19 4.91 -3.95 3.70
C CYS A 19 5.43 -2.68 3.03
N PHE A 20 6.74 -2.43 3.10
CA PHE A 20 7.35 -1.26 2.48
C PHE A 20 7.32 -1.33 0.95
N ILE A 21 7.61 -2.49 0.36
CA ILE A 21 7.48 -2.73 -1.08
C ILE A 21 6.03 -2.52 -1.53
N LEU A 22 5.06 -3.05 -0.78
CA LEU A 22 3.64 -2.92 -1.09
C LEU A 22 3.18 -1.46 -1.01
N TYR A 23 3.66 -0.71 -0.02
CA TYR A 23 3.40 0.71 0.12
C TYR A 23 3.89 1.51 -1.09
N ILE A 24 5.16 1.33 -1.49
CA ILE A 24 5.73 1.99 -2.66
C ILE A 24 4.98 1.59 -3.93
N PHE A 25 4.69 0.30 -4.09
CA PHE A 25 3.94 -0.21 -5.24
C PHE A 25 2.59 0.51 -5.41
N ILE A 26 1.85 0.70 -4.31
CA ILE A 26 0.55 1.36 -4.34
C ILE A 26 0.68 2.85 -4.68
N ILE A 27 1.69 3.54 -4.15
CA ILE A 27 1.95 4.95 -4.50
C ILE A 27 2.22 5.08 -6.00
N ILE A 28 3.10 4.24 -6.54
CA ILE A 28 3.41 4.21 -7.97
C ILE A 28 2.15 3.91 -8.77
N ASP A 29 1.34 2.96 -8.32
CA ASP A 29 0.10 2.60 -8.99
C ASP A 29 -0.89 3.80 -9.02
N ILE A 30 -1.05 4.54 -7.91
CA ILE A 30 -1.88 5.76 -7.87
C ILE A 30 -1.36 6.86 -8.78
N LEU A 31 -0.05 7.04 -8.83
CA LEU A 31 0.57 8.03 -9.72
C LEU A 31 0.38 7.64 -11.19
N LYS A 32 0.45 6.33 -11.50
CA LYS A 32 0.34 5.80 -12.85
C LYS A 32 -1.08 5.84 -13.42
N HIS A 33 -2.10 5.68 -12.59
CA HIS A 33 -3.49 5.65 -13.05
C HIS A 33 -4.17 7.00 -12.88
N GLU A 34 -5.04 7.35 -13.83
CA GLU A 34 -5.91 8.51 -13.70
C GLU A 34 -7.17 8.17 -12.87
N PHE A 35 -7.59 9.14 -12.07
CA PHE A 35 -8.79 9.04 -11.23
C PHE A 35 -9.70 10.23 -11.51
N THR A 36 -11.00 10.05 -11.31
CA THR A 36 -11.98 11.12 -11.49
C THR A 36 -11.92 12.12 -10.34
N GLY A 37 -11.86 13.42 -10.67
CA GLY A 37 -11.91 14.52 -9.69
C GLY A 37 -10.82 14.44 -8.63
N TYR A 38 -11.20 14.56 -7.36
CA TYR A 38 -10.27 14.59 -6.22
C TYR A 38 -9.83 13.21 -5.72
N ASN A 39 -10.32 12.12 -6.33
CA ASN A 39 -10.04 10.75 -5.85
C ASN A 39 -8.53 10.43 -5.82
N LYS A 40 -7.74 10.92 -6.79
CA LYS A 40 -6.29 10.73 -6.81
C LYS A 40 -5.63 11.30 -5.54
N ILE A 41 -5.98 12.53 -5.18
CA ILE A 41 -5.42 13.24 -4.02
C ILE A 41 -5.88 12.59 -2.72
N ILE A 42 -7.16 12.20 -2.62
CA ILE A 42 -7.71 11.51 -1.44
C ILE A 42 -6.92 10.22 -1.17
N TRP A 43 -6.65 9.41 -2.20
CA TRP A 43 -5.88 8.17 -2.03
C TRP A 43 -4.44 8.43 -1.58
N ILE A 44 -3.78 9.44 -2.14
CA ILE A 44 -2.43 9.84 -1.71
C ILE A 44 -2.45 10.21 -0.22
N ILE A 45 -3.40 11.03 0.23
CA ILE A 45 -3.52 11.44 1.64
C ILE A 45 -3.81 10.23 2.54
N VAL A 46 -4.75 9.36 2.16
CA VAL A 46 -5.11 8.17 2.94
C VAL A 46 -3.91 7.26 3.14
N ILE A 47 -3.11 7.03 2.12
CA ILE A 47 -1.90 6.19 2.20
C ILE A 47 -0.79 6.89 2.96
N LEU A 48 -0.65 8.22 2.84
CA LEU A 48 0.33 8.99 3.60
C LEU A 48 0.03 8.98 5.11
N CYS A 49 -1.23 9.15 5.50
CA CYS A 49 -1.66 9.10 6.91
C CYS A 49 -1.69 7.67 7.47
N PHE A 50 -2.08 6.70 6.65
CA PHE A 50 -2.23 5.30 7.07
C PHE A 50 -1.60 4.35 6.04
N PRO A 51 -0.30 4.02 6.15
CA PRO A 51 0.41 3.23 5.14
C PRO A 51 -0.22 1.86 4.91
N ILE A 52 -0.48 1.12 5.99
CA ILE A 52 -0.97 -0.26 5.92
C ILE A 52 -2.48 -0.27 5.65
N LEU A 53 -3.27 0.46 6.43
CA LEU A 53 -4.72 0.50 6.26
C LEU A 53 -5.12 1.17 4.93
N GLY A 54 -4.44 2.25 4.55
CA GLY A 54 -4.66 2.95 3.29
C GLY A 54 -4.29 2.08 2.09
N ALA A 55 -3.21 1.31 2.17
CA ALA A 55 -2.86 0.31 1.15
C ALA A 55 -3.97 -0.74 0.97
N ILE A 56 -4.48 -1.31 2.07
CA ILE A 56 -5.57 -2.29 2.05
C ILE A 56 -6.82 -1.66 1.43
N LEU A 57 -7.26 -0.50 1.94
CA LEU A 57 -8.42 0.23 1.41
C LEU A 57 -8.27 0.55 -0.08
N TYR A 58 -7.09 0.96 -0.51
CA TYR A 58 -6.81 1.26 -1.90
C TYR A 58 -6.99 0.02 -2.79
N LEU A 59 -6.46 -1.13 -2.37
CA LEU A 59 -6.55 -2.38 -3.14
C LEU A 59 -7.99 -2.86 -3.35
N PHE A 60 -8.87 -2.66 -2.35
CA PHE A 60 -10.27 -3.10 -2.40
C PHE A 60 -11.22 -2.07 -3.02
N ILE A 61 -11.06 -0.79 -2.68
CA ILE A 61 -11.98 0.30 -3.04
C ILE A 61 -11.34 1.21 -4.08
N GLY A 62 -10.11 1.68 -3.83
CA GLY A 62 -9.44 2.67 -4.67
C GLY A 62 -9.20 2.22 -6.10
N ARG A 63 -8.84 0.95 -6.31
CA ARG A 63 -8.65 0.40 -7.67
C ARG A 63 -9.89 0.47 -8.54
N LYS A 64 -11.08 0.42 -7.94
CA LYS A 64 -12.36 0.49 -8.68
C LYS A 64 -12.71 1.91 -9.12
N GLN A 65 -12.06 2.93 -8.54
CA GLN A 65 -12.29 4.34 -8.83
C GLN A 65 -11.35 4.90 -9.92
N ARG A 66 -10.49 4.05 -10.48
CA ARG A 66 -9.64 4.40 -11.63
C ARG A 66 -10.51 4.68 -12.84
N ILE A 67 -10.12 5.67 -13.64
CA ILE A 67 -10.73 5.90 -14.94
C ILE A 67 -10.36 4.70 -15.83
N LYS A 68 -11.37 4.04 -16.40
CA LYS A 68 -11.14 3.07 -17.47
C LYS A 68 -10.82 3.88 -18.72
N GLU A 69 -9.58 3.81 -19.17
CA GLU A 69 -9.25 4.18 -20.54
C GLU A 69 -10.03 3.19 -21.44
N LEU A 70 -11.00 3.72 -22.19
CA LEU A 70 -11.81 3.00 -23.17
C LEU A 70 -11.05 2.88 -24.50
#